data_AF-A0A818NWW3-F1
#
_entry.id   AF-A0A818NWW3-F1
#
_cell.length_a   1.000
_cell.length_b   1.000
_cell.length_c   1.000
_cell.angle_alpha   90.00
_cell.angle_beta   90.00
_cell.angle_gamma   90.00
#
_symmetry.space_group_name_H-M   'P 1'
#
loop_
_entity.id
_entity.type
_entity.pdbx_description
1 polymer ?
#
loop_
_entity_poly.entity_id
_entity_poly.type
_entity_poly.pdbx_seq_one_letter_code
_entity_poly.pdbx_strand_id
1 'polypeptide(L)'
;PQHWKQKVLDVLHWARWSDDKMILTLSHDDTDSGAHNSNCILLNLVSYARNDMDKFSDLRNFFAWQICAPSRGHLIHMGDEIAQPISWYQRFCRELPSMDWSLDNSSTLHGQIQQCVRDLNHLYIDHPQFWQYGEQDFSMIYEYGPNLIVNCHPRPVPPAQKEERSA
;
A
#
# COMPACT_ATOMS: atom_id res chain seq x y z
N PRO A 1 -7.06 -0.91 18.85
CA PRO A 1 -5.80 -1.58 18.47
C PRO A 1 -5.46 -1.24 17.02
N GLN A 2 -4.23 -0.78 16.75
CA GLN A 2 -3.82 -0.18 15.47
C GLN A 2 -3.66 -1.26 14.37
N HIS A 3 -4.80 -1.76 13.86
CA HIS A 3 -4.90 -2.89 12.94
C HIS A 3 -3.94 -2.79 11.74
N TRP A 4 -3.80 -1.60 11.15
CA TRP A 4 -2.93 -1.39 10.01
C TRP A 4 -1.44 -1.44 10.35
N LYS A 5 -1.02 -0.97 11.53
CA LYS A 5 0.40 -1.07 11.95
C LYS A 5 0.81 -2.51 12.16
N GLN A 6 -0.10 -3.32 12.71
CA GLN A 6 0.13 -4.76 12.81
C GLN A 6 0.23 -5.38 11.41
N LYS A 7 -0.67 -5.02 10.47
CA LYS A 7 -0.60 -5.47 9.07
C LYS A 7 0.73 -5.09 8.40
N VAL A 8 1.26 -3.89 8.68
CA VAL A 8 2.60 -3.46 8.21
C VAL A 8 3.70 -4.36 8.76
N LEU A 9 3.70 -4.62 10.07
CA LEU A 9 4.69 -5.49 10.69
C LEU A 9 4.58 -6.93 10.19
N ASP A 10 3.36 -7.44 10.05
CA ASP A 10 3.09 -8.79 9.56
C ASP A 10 3.60 -8.97 8.12
N VAL A 11 3.42 -7.96 7.27
CA VAL A 11 3.95 -7.93 5.89
C VAL A 11 5.48 -7.98 5.88
N LEU A 12 6.15 -7.19 6.73
CA LEU A 12 7.61 -7.19 6.82
C LEU A 12 8.15 -8.49 7.44
N HIS A 13 7.49 -9.03 8.45
CA HIS A 13 7.82 -10.32 9.05
C HIS A 13 7.64 -11.45 8.03
N TRP A 14 6.53 -11.45 7.29
CA TRP A 14 6.26 -12.42 6.25
C TRP A 14 7.34 -12.35 5.16
N ALA A 15 7.66 -11.16 4.66
CA ALA A 15 8.66 -11.00 3.61
C ALA A 15 10.05 -11.50 4.04
N ARG A 16 10.38 -11.40 5.33
CA ARG A 16 11.66 -11.85 5.87
C ARG A 16 11.75 -13.37 6.07
N TRP A 17 10.66 -14.00 6.47
CA TRP A 17 10.68 -15.37 6.99
C TRP A 17 9.93 -16.39 6.11
N SER A 18 9.19 -15.93 5.11
CA SER A 18 8.44 -16.79 4.19
C SER A 18 9.10 -16.82 2.81
N ASP A 19 9.12 -18.01 2.19
CA ASP A 19 9.52 -18.20 0.80
C ASP A 19 8.32 -18.12 -0.18
N ASP A 20 7.11 -17.91 0.35
CA ASP A 20 5.90 -17.81 -0.47
C ASP A 20 5.90 -16.50 -1.28
N LYS A 21 4.96 -16.37 -2.22
CA LYS A 21 4.75 -15.13 -2.98
C LYS A 21 3.54 -14.40 -2.43
N MET A 22 3.67 -13.11 -2.17
CA MET A 22 2.59 -12.29 -1.61
C MET A 22 2.26 -11.13 -2.54
N ILE A 23 0.95 -10.89 -2.65
CA ILE A 23 0.41 -9.64 -3.17
C ILE A 23 -0.12 -8.87 -1.96
N LEU A 24 0.30 -7.61 -1.82
CA LEU A 24 -0.15 -6.75 -0.73
C LEU A 24 -1.53 -6.20 -1.07
N THR A 25 -2.57 -6.92 -0.65
CA THR A 25 -3.95 -6.61 -0.97
C THR A 25 -4.63 -5.78 0.12
N LEU A 26 -5.30 -4.71 -0.32
CA LEU A 26 -6.36 -4.01 0.39
C LEU A 26 -7.60 -4.12 -0.45
N SER A 27 -8.41 -5.14 -0.16
CA SER A 27 -9.63 -5.38 -0.92
C SER A 27 -10.81 -4.64 -0.30
N HIS A 28 -11.95 -4.69 -0.98
CA HIS A 28 -13.21 -4.23 -0.42
C HIS A 28 -13.56 -4.89 0.93
N ASP A 29 -13.11 -6.12 1.22
CA ASP A 29 -13.43 -6.75 2.52
C ASP A 29 -12.65 -6.09 3.67
N ASP A 30 -11.46 -5.54 3.38
CA ASP A 30 -10.65 -4.79 4.34
C ASP A 30 -11.23 -3.40 4.60
N THR A 31 -11.74 -2.74 3.55
CA THR A 31 -12.19 -1.35 3.59
C THR A 31 -13.70 -1.20 3.74
N ASP A 32 -14.52 -2.20 3.44
CA ASP A 32 -15.99 -2.18 3.44
C ASP A 32 -16.62 -3.31 4.30
N SER A 33 -16.25 -3.38 5.58
CA SER A 33 -16.85 -4.35 6.52
C SER A 33 -18.29 -3.98 6.94
N GLY A 34 -19.24 -4.10 6.00
CA GLY A 34 -20.67 -4.29 6.23
C GLY A 34 -21.48 -3.11 6.79
N ALA A 35 -22.81 -3.27 6.75
CA ALA A 35 -23.86 -2.24 6.90
C ALA A 35 -23.87 -1.37 8.17
N HIS A 36 -22.99 -1.61 9.15
CA HIS A 36 -23.15 -1.07 10.50
C HIS A 36 -22.04 -0.09 10.94
N ASN A 37 -21.06 0.22 10.09
CA ASN A 37 -19.99 1.14 10.51
C ASN A 37 -19.48 2.04 9.36
N SER A 38 -19.80 3.33 9.42
CA SER A 38 -19.25 4.38 8.55
C SER A 38 -17.75 4.65 8.77
N ASN A 39 -17.11 3.94 9.69
CA ASN A 39 -15.66 4.00 9.91
C ASN A 39 -14.86 2.99 9.06
N CYS A 40 -15.53 2.17 8.26
CA CYS A 40 -14.89 1.28 7.29
C CYS A 40 -14.66 2.07 5.99
N ILE A 41 -13.64 2.92 6.02
CA ILE A 41 -13.11 3.68 4.89
C ILE A 41 -11.60 3.70 5.10
N LEU A 42 -10.81 3.47 4.05
CA LEU A 42 -9.34 3.38 4.18
C LEU A 42 -8.74 4.53 4.97
N LEU A 43 -9.17 5.77 4.72
CA LEU A 43 -8.71 6.98 5.41
C LEU A 43 -8.84 6.89 6.95
N ASN A 44 -9.94 6.33 7.45
CA ASN A 44 -10.18 6.17 8.89
C ASN A 44 -9.52 4.91 9.45
N LEU A 45 -9.16 3.94 8.60
CA LEU A 45 -8.38 2.78 8.98
C LEU A 45 -6.91 3.13 9.17
N VAL A 46 -6.33 3.94 8.28
CA VAL A 46 -4.91 4.30 8.31
C VAL A 46 -4.59 5.45 9.28
N SER A 47 -5.54 6.35 9.54
CA SER A 47 -5.32 7.51 10.39
C SER A 47 -6.26 7.58 11.60
N TYR A 48 -5.68 7.95 12.75
CA TYR A 48 -6.41 8.35 13.95
C TYR A 48 -6.41 9.87 14.15
N ALA A 49 -5.88 10.62 13.19
CA ALA A 49 -5.85 12.07 13.26
C ALA A 49 -7.28 12.64 13.25
N ARG A 50 -7.45 13.81 13.87
CA ARG A 50 -8.76 14.46 13.98
C ARG A 50 -9.05 15.42 12.85
N ASN A 51 -8.03 16.04 12.27
CA ASN A 51 -8.18 16.95 11.14
C ASN A 51 -7.89 16.21 9.83
N ASP A 52 -8.52 16.66 8.74
CA ASP A 52 -8.43 15.97 7.46
C ASP A 52 -7.03 16.10 6.83
N MET A 53 -6.34 17.23 6.99
CA MET A 53 -5.00 17.41 6.44
C MET A 53 -4.02 16.31 6.90
N ASP A 54 -4.02 16.02 8.20
CA ASP A 54 -3.18 14.99 8.80
C ASP A 54 -3.64 13.59 8.37
N LYS A 55 -4.96 13.34 8.30
CA LYS A 55 -5.48 12.07 7.79
C LYS A 55 -5.01 11.78 6.36
N PHE A 56 -5.08 12.77 5.49
CA PHE A 56 -4.61 12.64 4.11
C PHE A 56 -3.08 12.52 4.04
N SER A 57 -2.35 13.11 4.98
CA SER A 57 -0.90 12.91 5.09
C SER A 57 -0.54 11.49 5.49
N ASP A 58 -1.25 10.93 6.46
CA ASP A 58 -1.11 9.53 6.87
C ASP A 58 -1.45 8.59 5.71
N LEU A 59 -2.50 8.90 4.94
CA LEU A 59 -2.88 8.10 3.77
C LEU A 59 -1.81 8.12 2.67
N ARG A 60 -1.17 9.27 2.39
CA ARG A 60 -0.02 9.34 1.48
C ARG A 60 1.14 8.49 1.97
N ASN A 61 1.47 8.58 3.27
CA ASN A 61 2.53 7.79 3.87
C ASN A 61 2.23 6.29 3.78
N PHE A 62 0.96 5.92 3.95
CA PHE A 62 0.51 4.54 3.81
C PHE A 62 0.67 4.02 2.37
N PHE A 63 0.25 4.76 1.36
CA PHE A 63 0.45 4.35 -0.04
C PHE A 63 1.93 4.31 -0.43
N ALA A 64 2.72 5.29 0.03
CA ALA A 64 4.17 5.28 -0.17
C ALA A 64 4.83 4.07 0.49
N TRP A 65 4.38 3.68 1.69
CA TRP A 65 4.81 2.44 2.32
C TRP A 65 4.39 1.22 1.50
N GLN A 66 3.14 1.17 1.04
CA GLN A 66 2.60 0.05 0.28
C GLN A 66 3.43 -0.23 -0.96
N ILE A 67 3.75 0.77 -1.78
CA ILE A 67 4.54 0.59 -3.02
C ILE A 67 6.01 0.24 -2.78
N CYS A 68 6.56 0.59 -1.62
CA CYS A 68 7.93 0.29 -1.23
C CYS A 68 8.06 -1.03 -0.46
N ALA A 69 6.94 -1.63 -0.08
CA ALA A 69 6.92 -2.86 0.68
C ALA A 69 7.39 -4.03 -0.21
N PRO A 70 8.20 -4.96 0.33
CA PRO A 70 8.63 -6.15 -0.40
C PRO A 70 7.41 -7.05 -0.69
N SER A 71 6.93 -7.04 -1.93
CA SER A 71 5.86 -7.92 -2.41
C SER A 71 5.93 -8.10 -3.93
N ARG A 72 5.14 -9.02 -4.49
CA ARG A 72 4.98 -9.16 -5.96
C ARG A 72 4.12 -8.11 -6.60
N GLY A 73 3.47 -7.29 -5.80
CA GLY A 73 2.53 -6.30 -6.27
C GLY A 73 1.62 -5.83 -5.16
N HIS A 74 0.81 -4.85 -5.52
CA HIS A 74 -0.04 -4.13 -4.60
C HIS A 74 -1.43 -4.04 -5.22
N LEU A 75 -2.44 -4.08 -4.37
CA LEU A 75 -3.83 -3.93 -4.77
C LEU A 75 -4.52 -3.02 -3.76
N ILE A 76 -5.26 -2.05 -4.29
CA ILE A 76 -6.18 -1.18 -3.55
C ILE A 76 -7.58 -1.33 -4.16
N HIS A 77 -8.62 -1.06 -3.38
CA HIS A 77 -9.99 -1.10 -3.90
C HIS A 77 -10.35 0.20 -4.59
N MET A 78 -11.31 0.16 -5.52
CA MET A 78 -11.82 1.37 -6.16
C MET A 78 -12.46 2.28 -5.10
N GLY A 79 -12.16 3.57 -5.16
CA GLY A 79 -12.59 4.55 -4.15
C GLY A 79 -11.51 4.89 -3.15
N ASP A 80 -10.55 3.99 -2.91
CA ASP A 80 -9.43 4.24 -2.00
C ASP A 80 -8.46 5.28 -2.58
N GLU A 81 -8.29 5.29 -3.91
CA GLU A 81 -7.41 6.22 -4.62
C GLU A 81 -7.86 7.68 -4.56
N ILE A 82 -9.15 7.91 -4.32
CA ILE A 82 -9.73 9.23 -4.09
C ILE A 82 -10.12 9.46 -2.62
N ALA A 83 -9.74 8.56 -1.70
CA ALA A 83 -10.15 8.59 -0.29
C ALA A 83 -11.67 8.81 -0.10
N GLN A 84 -12.48 7.99 -0.78
CA GLN A 84 -13.92 8.15 -0.82
C GLN A 84 -14.55 8.17 0.60
N PRO A 85 -15.37 9.18 0.96
CA PRO A 85 -15.86 9.38 2.33
C PRO A 85 -17.05 8.48 2.70
N ILE A 86 -17.52 7.65 1.77
CA ILE A 86 -18.57 6.66 1.98
C ILE A 86 -18.10 5.38 1.30
N SER A 87 -18.15 4.25 2.01
CA SER A 87 -17.77 2.95 1.46
C SER A 87 -18.57 2.59 0.21
N TRP A 88 -17.99 1.77 -0.67
CA TRP A 88 -18.69 1.28 -1.86
C TRP A 88 -19.98 0.56 -1.48
N TYR A 89 -19.95 -0.29 -0.45
CA TYR A 89 -21.15 -0.97 0.05
C TYR A 89 -22.23 0.00 0.54
N GLN A 90 -21.87 1.07 1.27
CA GLN A 90 -22.85 2.06 1.72
C GLN A 90 -23.44 2.87 0.57
N ARG A 91 -22.67 3.15 -0.48
CA ARG A 91 -23.20 3.78 -1.69
C ARG A 91 -24.19 2.85 -2.40
N PHE A 92 -23.85 1.57 -2.51
CA PHE A 92 -24.76 0.55 -3.03
C PHE A 92 -26.08 0.48 -2.24
N CYS A 93 -26.03 0.40 -0.91
CA CYS A 93 -27.24 0.39 -0.06
C CYS A 93 -28.08 1.67 -0.15
N ARG A 94 -27.48 2.79 -0.54
CA ARG A 94 -28.16 4.09 -0.71
C ARG A 94 -28.60 4.34 -2.15
N GLU A 95 -28.47 3.35 -3.03
CA GLU A 95 -28.77 3.47 -4.47
C GLU A 95 -27.99 4.61 -5.15
N LEU A 96 -26.77 4.87 -4.65
CA LEU A 96 -25.84 5.86 -5.23
C LEU A 96 -24.91 5.17 -6.25
N PRO A 97 -24.33 5.94 -7.19
CA PRO A 97 -23.27 5.44 -8.06
C PRO A 97 -22.12 4.84 -7.24
N SER A 98 -21.51 3.76 -7.73
CA SER A 98 -20.44 3.03 -7.02
C SER A 98 -19.27 3.91 -6.59
N MET A 99 -18.98 4.94 -7.38
CA MET A 99 -17.88 5.90 -7.16
C MET A 99 -18.41 7.34 -7.08
N ASP A 100 -17.75 8.16 -6.29
CA ASP A 100 -18.02 9.60 -6.19
C ASP A 100 -17.07 10.44 -7.05
N TRP A 101 -17.33 10.48 -8.35
CA TRP A 101 -16.52 11.26 -9.29
C TRP A 101 -16.58 12.77 -9.07
N SER A 102 -17.50 13.27 -8.25
CA SER A 102 -17.57 14.70 -7.91
C SER A 102 -16.37 15.17 -7.07
N LEU A 103 -15.64 14.23 -6.46
CA LEU A 103 -14.44 14.48 -5.65
C LEU A 103 -13.19 14.73 -6.50
N ASP A 104 -13.22 14.46 -7.80
CA ASP A 104 -12.06 14.58 -8.69
C ASP A 104 -11.80 16.05 -9.08
N ASN A 105 -11.31 16.81 -8.12
CA ASN A 105 -10.83 18.18 -8.34
C ASN A 105 -9.44 18.34 -7.72
N SER A 106 -8.45 18.63 -8.56
CA SER A 106 -7.03 18.72 -8.20
C SER A 106 -6.70 19.73 -7.12
N SER A 107 -7.55 20.74 -6.88
CA SER A 107 -7.35 21.71 -5.79
C SER A 107 -7.82 21.20 -4.42
N THR A 108 -8.51 20.06 -4.37
CA THR A 108 -9.03 19.44 -3.14
C THR A 108 -8.10 18.35 -2.63
N LEU A 109 -8.26 17.95 -1.37
CA LEU A 109 -7.48 16.84 -0.80
C LEU A 109 -7.69 15.52 -1.55
N HIS A 110 -8.90 15.28 -2.05
CA HIS A 110 -9.25 14.10 -2.84
C HIS A 110 -8.52 14.07 -4.20
N GLY A 111 -8.49 15.19 -4.91
CA GLY A 111 -7.71 15.26 -6.16
C GLY A 111 -6.20 15.18 -5.92
N GLN A 112 -5.70 15.74 -4.82
CA GLN A 112 -4.28 15.65 -4.46
C GLN A 112 -3.84 14.22 -4.10
N ILE A 113 -4.68 13.45 -3.40
CA ILE A 113 -4.35 12.04 -3.12
C ILE A 113 -4.41 11.20 -4.39
N GLN A 114 -5.36 11.45 -5.29
CA GLN A 114 -5.43 10.76 -6.58
C GLN A 114 -4.18 11.05 -7.44
N GLN A 115 -3.71 12.31 -7.45
CA GLN A 115 -2.43 12.66 -8.09
C GLN A 115 -1.25 11.95 -7.43
N CYS A 116 -1.23 11.88 -6.10
CA CYS A 116 -0.19 11.15 -5.37
C CYS A 116 -0.18 9.66 -5.76
N VAL A 117 -1.33 8.99 -5.83
CA VAL A 117 -1.44 7.59 -6.28
C VAL A 117 -0.97 7.44 -7.73
N ARG A 118 -1.31 8.39 -8.61
CA ARG A 118 -0.80 8.43 -10.00
C ARG A 118 0.72 8.50 -10.04
N ASP A 119 1.31 9.42 -9.28
CA ASP A 119 2.77 9.62 -9.24
C ASP A 119 3.49 8.40 -8.65
N LEU A 120 2.92 7.79 -7.60
CA LEU A 120 3.45 6.55 -7.01
C LEU A 120 3.38 5.37 -7.98
N ASN A 121 2.32 5.25 -8.78
CA ASN A 121 2.23 4.21 -9.80
C ASN A 121 3.26 4.41 -10.92
N HIS A 122 3.51 5.66 -11.34
CA HIS A 122 4.59 5.95 -12.29
C HIS A 122 5.96 5.61 -11.69
N LEU A 123 6.22 6.03 -10.45
CA LEU A 123 7.45 5.67 -9.72
C LEU A 123 7.64 4.15 -9.66
N TYR A 124 6.58 3.40 -9.35
CA TYR A 124 6.63 1.94 -9.27
C TYR A 124 7.02 1.31 -10.62
N ILE A 125 6.38 1.73 -11.72
CA ILE A 125 6.64 1.16 -13.05
C ILE A 125 8.03 1.56 -13.58
N ASP A 126 8.42 2.82 -13.40
CA ASP A 126 9.66 3.38 -13.98
C ASP A 126 10.93 2.87 -13.29
N HIS A 127 10.80 2.30 -12.09
CA HIS A 127 11.93 1.81 -11.29
C HIS A 127 11.81 0.30 -11.02
N PRO A 128 12.50 -0.56 -11.82
CA PRO A 128 12.44 -2.02 -11.69
C PRO A 128 12.76 -2.56 -10.30
N GLN A 129 13.49 -1.79 -9.48
CA GLN A 129 13.80 -2.12 -8.10
C GLN A 129 12.55 -2.50 -7.30
N PHE A 130 11.40 -1.85 -7.55
CA PHE A 130 10.20 -2.08 -6.78
C PHE A 130 9.42 -3.36 -7.14
N TRP A 131 9.69 -4.00 -8.28
CA TRP A 131 8.84 -5.12 -8.76
C TRP A 131 9.57 -6.28 -9.41
N GLN A 132 10.79 -6.09 -9.93
CA GLN A 132 11.50 -7.10 -10.71
C GLN A 132 11.75 -8.39 -9.90
N TYR A 133 12.09 -8.23 -8.62
CA TYR A 133 12.41 -9.32 -7.70
C TYR A 133 11.42 -9.42 -6.53
N GLY A 134 10.49 -8.47 -6.40
CA GLY A 134 9.46 -8.43 -5.36
C GLY A 134 10.04 -8.60 -3.96
N GLU A 135 9.56 -9.60 -3.23
CA GLU A 135 10.01 -9.94 -1.87
C GLU A 135 11.40 -10.59 -1.77
N GLN A 136 12.08 -10.86 -2.89
CA GLN A 136 13.34 -11.62 -2.88
C GLN A 136 14.61 -10.75 -2.77
N ASP A 137 14.51 -9.47 -3.10
CA ASP A 137 15.68 -8.60 -3.25
C ASP A 137 15.54 -7.34 -2.41
N PHE A 138 15.52 -7.51 -1.10
CA PHE A 138 15.17 -6.44 -0.16
C PHE A 138 16.11 -6.50 1.04
N SER A 139 16.49 -5.35 1.58
CA SER A 139 17.41 -5.29 2.71
C SER A 139 16.98 -4.26 3.75
N MET A 140 16.98 -4.68 5.02
CA MET A 140 16.64 -3.80 6.14
C MET A 140 17.81 -2.86 6.44
N ILE A 141 17.55 -1.55 6.43
CA ILE A 141 18.56 -0.53 6.74
C ILE A 141 18.81 -0.45 8.26
N TYR A 142 17.76 -0.64 9.06
CA TYR A 142 17.84 -0.57 10.52
C TYR A 142 16.76 -1.42 11.19
N GLU A 143 17.14 -2.15 12.24
CA GLU A 143 16.22 -2.94 13.08
C GLU A 143 16.14 -2.29 14.47
N TYR A 144 14.95 -1.81 14.85
CA TYR A 144 14.69 -1.24 16.18
C TYR A 144 13.63 -2.06 16.93
N GLY A 145 14.06 -3.11 17.63
CA GLY A 145 13.14 -3.97 18.37
C GLY A 145 11.99 -4.49 17.48
N PRO A 146 10.73 -4.55 17.95
CA PRO A 146 9.61 -5.08 17.16
C PRO A 146 9.09 -4.14 16.05
N ASN A 147 9.67 -2.93 15.86
CA ASN A 147 9.22 -1.98 14.84
C ASN A 147 10.33 -1.75 13.80
N LEU A 148 10.18 -2.32 12.60
CA LEU A 148 11.13 -2.26 11.50
C LEU A 148 10.86 -1.04 10.57
N ILE A 149 11.92 -0.35 10.11
CA ILE A 149 11.82 0.70 9.08
C ILE A 149 12.45 0.22 7.77
N VAL A 150 11.68 0.42 6.68
CA VAL A 150 11.71 -0.19 5.35
C VAL A 150 12.98 0.04 4.51
N ASN A 151 13.50 -1.10 4.02
CA ASN A 151 13.88 -1.51 2.67
C ASN A 151 14.76 -0.63 1.75
N CYS A 152 15.91 -1.17 1.33
CA CYS A 152 16.57 -0.84 0.07
C CYS A 152 16.72 -2.10 -0.79
N HIS A 153 16.40 -2.01 -2.09
CA HIS A 153 16.70 -3.04 -3.08
C HIS A 153 18.17 -2.88 -3.49
N PRO A 154 19.09 -3.78 -3.07
CA PRO A 154 20.46 -3.70 -3.53
C PRO A 154 20.52 -3.98 -5.04
N ARG A 155 21.48 -3.37 -5.72
CA ARG A 155 21.77 -3.62 -7.14
C ARG A 155 21.96 -5.14 -7.35
N PRO A 156 21.47 -5.75 -8.45
CA PRO A 156 21.75 -7.16 -8.70
C PRO A 156 23.28 -7.34 -8.75
N VAL A 157 23.81 -8.17 -7.84
CA VAL A 157 25.17 -8.66 -7.96
C VAL A 157 25.18 -9.51 -9.24
N PRO A 158 26.01 -9.19 -10.25
CA PRO A 158 26.09 -10.03 -11.44
C PRO A 158 26.39 -11.46 -11.00
N PRO A 159 25.75 -12.49 -11.58
CA PRO A 159 26.01 -13.86 -11.19
C PRO A 159 27.52 -14.13 -11.28
N ALA A 160 28.09 -14.69 -10.23
CA ALA A 160 29.50 -15.04 -10.20
C ALA A 160 29.77 -15.97 -11.40
N GLN A 161 30.57 -15.49 -12.35
CA GLN A 161 31.17 -16.37 -13.36
C GLN A 161 32.05 -17.36 -12.62
N LYS A 162 31.58 -18.58 -12.43
CA LYS A 162 32.40 -19.77 -12.21
C LYS A 162 31.53 -21.02 -12.20
N GLU A 163 31.54 -21.71 -13.33
CA GLU A 163 31.74 -23.16 -13.36
C GLU A 163 32.22 -23.56 -14.76
N GLU A 164 33.50 -23.28 -15.05
CA GLU A 164 34.26 -24.22 -15.86
C GLU A 164 34.59 -25.40 -14.95
N ARG A 165 33.71 -26.41 -14.96
CA ARG A 165 34.05 -27.76 -14.50
C ARG A 165 33.75 -28.76 -15.60
N SER A 166 34.85 -29.20 -16.21
CA SER A 166 35.14 -30.58 -16.66
C SER A 166 34.49 -31.07 -17.97
N ALA A 167 35.29 -31.16 -19.04
CA ALA A 167 35.98 -32.41 -19.44
C ALA A 167 36.98 -32.12 -20.57
#